data_AF-S7UG57-F1
#
_entry.id   AF-S7UG57-F1
#
_cell.length_a   1.000
_cell.length_b   1.000
_cell.length_c   1.000
_cell.angle_alpha   90.00
_cell.angle_beta   90.00
_cell.angle_gamma   90.00
#
_symmetry.space_group_name_H-M   'P 1'
#
loop_
_entity.id
_entity.type
_entity.pdbx_description
1 polymer ?
#
loop_
_entity_poly.entity_id
_entity_poly.type
_entity_poly.pdbx_seq_one_letter_code
_entity_poly.pdbx_strand_id
1 'polypeptide(L)' 'TVEAKCVTYLVREVAAGWEFKTLHATTASFVLVCIFVHVSRIPS' A
#
# COMPACT_ATOMS: atom_id res chain seq x y z
N THR A 1 -2.56 2.16 19.52
CA THR A 1 -1.13 1.77 19.55
C THR A 1 -0.29 2.91 19.02
N VAL A 2 1.04 2.93 19.25
CA VAL A 2 1.94 3.99 18.74
C VAL A 2 1.87 4.10 17.21
N GLU A 3 1.83 2.95 16.52
CA GLU A 3 1.63 2.82 15.07
C GLU A 3 0.45 3.65 14.53
N ALA A 4 -0.73 3.53 15.15
CA ALA A 4 -1.92 4.26 14.72
C ALA A 4 -1.75 5.78 14.84
N LYS A 5 -0.99 6.25 15.85
CA LYS A 5 -0.68 7.67 16.02
C LYS A 5 0.28 8.17 14.94
N CYS A 6 1.29 7.38 14.60
CA CYS A 6 2.26 7.71 13.55
C CYS A 6 1.61 7.80 12.17
N VAL A 7 0.72 6.85 11.82
CA VAL A 7 -0.02 6.88 10.56
C VAL A 7 -0.97 8.08 10.50
N THR A 8 -1.58 8.44 11.63
CA THR A 8 -2.44 9.63 11.72
C THR A 8 -1.63 10.91 11.53
N TYR A 9 -0.45 11.01 12.16
CA TYR A 9 0.48 12.13 11.94
C TYR A 9 0.92 12.23 10.48
N LEU A 10 1.34 11.12 9.89
CA LEU A 10 1.74 11.04 8.48
C LEU A 10 0.65 11.59 7.55
N VAL A 11 -0.61 11.23 7.78
CA VAL A 11 -1.72 11.68 6.94
C VAL A 11 -2.04 13.17 7.10
N ARG A 12 -1.86 13.73 8.29
CA ARG A 12 -2.35 15.08 8.63
C ARG A 12 -1.27 16.16 8.55
N GLU A 13 -0.05 15.83 8.93
CA GLU A 13 1.02 16.81 9.15
C GLU A 13 2.10 16.76 8.06
N VAL A 14 2.21 15.66 7.31
CA VAL A 14 3.21 15.53 6.24
C VAL A 14 2.60 15.96 4.90
N ALA A 15 3.27 16.87 4.20
CA ALA A 15 2.89 17.26 2.85
C ALA A 15 2.84 16.01 1.94
N ALA A 16 1.74 15.87 1.19
CA ALA A 16 1.44 14.69 0.38
C ALA A 16 1.34 13.34 1.15
N GLY A 17 1.25 13.36 2.49
CA GLY A 17 1.26 12.15 3.30
C GLY A 17 0.00 11.30 3.15
N TRP A 18 -1.14 11.93 2.86
CA TRP A 18 -2.37 11.23 2.49
C TRP A 18 -2.24 10.51 1.14
N GLU A 19 -1.69 11.18 0.13
CA GLU A 19 -1.44 10.62 -1.19
C GLU A 19 -0.47 9.45 -1.09
N PHE A 20 0.60 9.58 -0.31
CA PHE A 20 1.55 8.49 -0.06
C PHE A 20 0.87 7.28 0.60
N LYS A 21 0.09 7.48 1.67
CA LYS A 21 -0.65 6.40 2.33
C LYS A 21 -1.60 5.70 1.36
N THR A 22 -2.37 6.48 0.61
CA THR A 22 -3.33 5.97 -0.38
C THR A 22 -2.62 5.15 -1.44
N LEU A 23 -1.56 5.70 -2.03
CA LEU A 23 -0.74 5.04 -3.04
C LEU A 23 -0.16 3.73 -2.49
N HIS A 24 0.42 3.74 -1.30
CA HIS A 24 1.01 2.56 -0.67
C HIS A 24 -0.04 1.46 -0.44
N ALA A 25 -1.21 1.81 0.11
CA ALA A 25 -2.28 0.86 0.36
C ALA A 25 -2.81 0.24 -0.95
N THR A 26 -3.07 1.05 -1.98
CA THR A 26 -3.53 0.56 -3.28
C THR A 26 -2.48 -0.28 -3.99
N THR A 27 -1.20 0.11 -3.90
CA THR A 27 -0.08 -0.62 -4.49
C THR A 27 0.06 -2.00 -3.85
N ALA A 28 -0.13 -2.14 -2.54
CA ALA A 28 -0.08 -3.44 -1.87
C ALA A 28 -1.12 -4.42 -2.44
N SER A 29 -2.36 -3.97 -2.67
CA SER A 29 -3.38 -4.79 -3.32
C SER A 29 -3.03 -5.12 -4.77
N PHE A 30 -2.50 -4.16 -5.53
CA PHE A 30 -2.07 -4.38 -6.90
C PHE A 30 -0.94 -5.41 -7.00
N VAL A 31 0.04 -5.34 -6.09
CA VAL A 31 1.14 -6.31 -6.01
C VAL A 31 0.61 -7.73 -5.80
N LEU A 32 -0.39 -7.92 -4.93
CA LEU A 32 -1.01 -9.24 -4.74
C LEU A 32 -1.68 -9.76 -6.01
N VAL A 33 -2.40 -8.89 -6.74
CA VAL A 33 -3.00 -9.25 -8.04
C VAL A 33 -1.91 -9.61 -9.04
N CYS A 34 -0.83 -8.84 -9.10
CA CYS A 34 0.31 -9.12 -9.98
C CYS A 34 0.96 -10.46 -9.65
N ILE A 35 1.15 -10.80 -8.38
CA ILE A 35 1.68 -12.10 -7.96
C ILE A 35 0.73 -13.21 -8.38
N PHE A 36 -0.57 -13.07 -8.12
CA PHE A 36 -1.57 -14.06 -8.52
C PHE A 36 -1.54 -14.32 -10.03
N VAL A 37 -1.53 -13.25 -10.83
CA VAL A 37 -1.45 -13.34 -12.29
C VAL A 37 -0.11 -13.94 -12.73
N HIS A 38 1.00 -13.55 -12.10
CA HIS A 38 2.33 -14.05 -12.43
C HIS A 38 2.42 -15.55 -12.19
N VAL A 39 2.01 -16.03 -11.02
CA VAL A 39 1.99 -17.46 -10.68
C VAL A 39 1.03 -18.24 -11.59
N SER A 40 -0.15 -17.69 -11.88
CA SER A 40 -1.13 -18.34 -12.78
C SER A 40 -0.68 -18.41 -14.24
N ARG A 41 0.31 -17.60 -14.63
CA ARG A 41 0.89 -17.56 -15.98
C ARG A 41 2.19 -18.33 -16.12
N ILE A 42 2.71 -18.92 -15.04
CA ILE A 42 3.79 -19.91 -15.13
C ILE A 42 3.14 -21.16 -15.74
N PRO A 43 3.45 -21.54 -17.01
CA PRO A 43 2.93 -22.76 -17.57
C PRO A 43 3.49 -23.93 -16.77
N SER A 44 2.60 -24.78 -16.25
CA SER A 44 2.93 -26.09 -15.68
C SER A 44 3.53 -27.02 -16.72
#